data_AF-A0A1G0ZDL1-F1
#
_entry.id   AF-A0A1G0ZDL1-F1
#
_cell.length_a   1.000
_cell.length_b   1.000
_cell.length_c   1.000
_cell.angle_alpha   90.00
_cell.angle_beta   90.00
_cell.angle_gamma   90.00
#
_symmetry.space_group_name_H-M   'P 1'
#
loop_
_entity.id
_entity.type
_entity.pdbx_description
1 polymer ?
#
loop_
_entity_poly.entity_id
_entity_poly.type
_entity_poly.pdbx_seq_one_letter_code
_entity_poly.pdbx_strand_id
1 'polypeptide(L)'
;MAKFLTLTLLFIMLSSIFAAENALTARPLPPAQDEAFFGSRMQRTMTLLKTSNKKLRQTVKILFYGQSIIAGMDWKKLIVELQRRYPDANIVAENRAIGGFTAPKLIRTAAHDLYSYYPDLVIFHVYTAYSGHLERIIYNIRKYTTAEIMLCTHQVASEADSAKRSENDDIASDMIRYIAQKYNCELVEVRNEWKNYLTTYKLSEKELMGDKINPNVHPNKEGNALLSEIILRHFRYNTFFPGGWFDMVRTYEVKRALEDPVENDELAFSGTAWKTLDEGALGTSSKDTLKLKFIGNRVDVIPTPFTGKLGTAKILVDGKAPSKSPEMYACTRPSPAYKESVRPALRRVTLGKNPTAEKWTLTVKNISDDAKTFNYELCGSVTGKDGEGNNREKFISNSGRIIIDPKDFGIKTAQDYKKVKCPENFEVTWEVKPMFVDIWKPLPIKDASLENAIPLFQGLENREHTLEIIPNDDGGVPVKSLVVYKPPLK
;
A
#
# COMPACT_ATOMS: atom_id res chain seq x y z
N MET A 1 -22.53 59.21 -21.12
CA MET A 1 -22.53 57.74 -21.11
C MET A 1 -21.21 57.24 -21.67
N ALA A 2 -20.73 56.10 -21.17
CA ALA A 2 -19.56 55.32 -21.61
C ALA A 2 -18.17 55.81 -21.16
N LYS A 3 -17.65 55.17 -20.10
CA LYS A 3 -16.26 54.66 -19.95
C LYS A 3 -16.10 53.98 -18.59
N PHE A 4 -16.58 52.75 -18.48
CA PHE A 4 -16.26 51.81 -17.38
C PHE A 4 -16.51 50.39 -17.88
N LEU A 5 -15.63 49.86 -18.74
CA LEU A 5 -15.66 48.43 -19.09
C LEU A 5 -14.34 47.98 -19.75
N THR A 6 -13.22 48.05 -19.04
CA THR A 6 -11.96 47.45 -19.54
C THR A 6 -10.96 47.19 -18.40
N LEU A 7 -11.35 46.48 -17.35
CA LEU A 7 -10.38 45.99 -16.36
C LEU A 7 -10.78 44.65 -15.70
N THR A 8 -11.46 43.77 -16.44
CA THR A 8 -11.87 42.45 -15.92
C THR A 8 -11.42 41.29 -16.81
N LEU A 9 -10.92 41.54 -18.03
CA LEU A 9 -10.42 40.47 -18.91
C LEU A 9 -8.93 40.11 -18.73
N LEU A 10 -8.12 40.96 -18.09
CA LEU A 10 -6.67 40.71 -17.99
C LEU A 10 -6.28 39.78 -16.83
N PHE A 11 -7.13 39.64 -15.80
CA PHE A 11 -6.87 38.74 -14.67
C PHE A 11 -7.22 37.26 -14.95
N ILE A 12 -8.04 36.99 -15.98
CA ILE A 12 -8.39 35.63 -16.39
C ILE A 12 -7.32 35.04 -17.32
N MET A 13 -6.59 35.88 -18.08
CA MET A 13 -5.52 35.43 -18.98
C MET A 13 -4.20 35.10 -18.25
N LEU A 14 -3.88 35.79 -17.14
CA LEU A 14 -2.64 35.54 -16.38
C LEU A 14 -2.73 34.30 -15.47
N SER A 15 -3.93 33.92 -15.00
CA SER A 15 -4.12 32.67 -14.25
C SER A 15 -4.06 31.43 -15.16
N SER A 16 -4.46 31.54 -16.43
CA SER A 16 -4.35 30.46 -17.40
C SER A 16 -2.92 30.16 -17.87
N ILE A 17 -2.01 31.14 -17.81
CA ILE A 17 -0.61 30.94 -18.25
C ILE A 17 0.18 30.15 -17.19
N PHE A 18 -0.05 30.37 -15.89
CA PHE A 18 0.58 29.56 -14.83
C PHE A 18 0.02 28.14 -14.71
N ALA A 19 -1.22 27.90 -15.15
CA ALA A 19 -1.81 26.57 -15.16
C ALA A 19 -1.25 25.68 -16.29
N ALA A 20 -0.82 26.26 -17.41
CA ALA A 20 -0.38 25.53 -18.60
C ALA A 20 1.01 24.88 -18.46
N GLU A 21 1.92 25.44 -17.66
CA GLU A 21 3.28 24.88 -17.50
C GLU A 21 3.35 23.62 -16.63
N ASN A 22 2.28 23.28 -15.89
CA ASN A 22 2.30 22.20 -14.90
C ASN A 22 1.32 21.05 -15.20
N ALA A 23 0.59 21.10 -16.31
CA ALA A 23 -0.29 20.00 -16.70
C ALA A 23 0.54 18.76 -17.07
N LEU A 24 0.14 17.57 -16.60
CA LEU A 24 0.81 16.33 -17.00
C LEU A 24 0.59 16.04 -18.49
N THR A 25 -0.57 16.45 -19.00
CA THR A 25 -1.01 16.27 -20.38
C THR A 25 -0.75 17.51 -21.23
N ALA A 26 -0.56 17.31 -22.53
CA ALA A 26 -0.43 18.39 -23.50
C ALA A 26 -1.73 19.20 -23.70
N ARG A 27 -2.89 18.62 -23.38
CA ARG A 27 -4.21 19.27 -23.45
C ARG A 27 -4.88 19.19 -22.08
N PRO A 28 -5.60 20.23 -21.63
CA PRO A 28 -6.28 20.17 -20.33
C PRO A 28 -7.34 19.06 -20.33
N LEU A 29 -7.65 18.42 -19.20
CA LEU A 29 -8.81 17.51 -19.21
C LEU A 29 -10.10 18.32 -19.27
N PRO A 30 -11.09 17.85 -20.05
CA PRO A 30 -12.46 18.37 -19.99
C PRO A 30 -13.05 18.28 -18.57
N PRO A 31 -14.14 19.01 -18.29
CA PRO A 31 -14.88 18.84 -17.04
C PRO A 31 -15.31 17.37 -16.85
N ALA A 32 -15.13 16.87 -15.64
CA ALA A 32 -15.59 15.54 -15.27
C ALA A 32 -17.04 15.60 -14.77
N GLN A 33 -17.78 14.52 -15.00
CA GLN A 33 -19.05 14.34 -14.32
C GLN A 33 -18.78 14.18 -12.81
N ASP A 34 -19.63 14.75 -11.96
CA ASP A 34 -19.58 14.55 -10.51
C ASP A 34 -18.27 15.04 -9.84
N GLU A 35 -17.55 15.99 -10.45
CA GLU A 35 -16.29 16.57 -9.95
C GLU A 35 -16.42 17.16 -8.51
N ALA A 36 -17.63 17.56 -8.12
CA ALA A 36 -17.92 18.03 -6.75
C ALA A 36 -17.69 16.93 -5.69
N PHE A 37 -17.72 15.66 -6.06
CA PHE A 37 -17.57 14.50 -5.17
C PHE A 37 -16.15 13.94 -5.12
N PHE A 38 -15.22 14.47 -5.93
CA PHE A 38 -13.84 14.00 -5.97
C PHE A 38 -13.17 14.11 -4.60
N GLY A 39 -12.47 13.04 -4.23
CA GLY A 39 -11.78 12.88 -2.96
C GLY A 39 -12.68 12.43 -1.80
N SER A 40 -14.00 12.34 -1.99
CA SER A 40 -14.96 12.06 -0.91
C SER A 40 -14.69 10.76 -0.14
N ARG A 41 -14.02 9.76 -0.75
CA ARG A 41 -13.72 8.46 -0.12
C ARG A 41 -12.23 8.25 0.18
N MET A 42 -11.46 9.34 0.22
CA MET A 42 -10.04 9.35 0.60
C MET A 42 -9.68 10.46 1.62
N GLN A 43 -10.61 10.75 2.54
CA GLN A 43 -10.47 11.87 3.48
C GLN A 43 -9.30 11.73 4.45
N ARG A 44 -8.88 10.52 4.82
CA ARG A 44 -7.70 10.37 5.70
C ARG A 44 -6.46 10.83 4.97
N THR A 45 -6.24 10.33 3.76
CA THR A 45 -5.10 10.69 2.90
C THR A 45 -5.09 12.20 2.67
N MET A 46 -6.24 12.79 2.33
CA MET A 46 -6.33 14.23 2.13
C MET A 46 -6.12 15.03 3.41
N THR A 47 -6.53 14.51 4.57
CA THR A 47 -6.27 15.16 5.88
C THR A 47 -4.77 15.18 6.18
N LEU A 48 -4.08 14.05 6.04
CA LEU A 48 -2.62 13.97 6.25
C LEU A 48 -1.87 14.96 5.33
N LEU A 49 -2.23 14.99 4.04
CA LEU A 49 -1.65 15.91 3.06
C LEU A 49 -1.94 17.37 3.40
N LYS A 50 -3.19 17.71 3.73
CA LYS A 50 -3.64 19.10 3.88
C LYS A 50 -3.26 19.74 5.21
N THR A 51 -3.14 18.94 6.27
CA THR A 51 -2.81 19.42 7.63
C THR A 51 -1.31 19.36 7.94
N SER A 52 -0.52 18.72 7.08
CA SER A 52 0.94 18.79 7.12
C SER A 52 1.42 20.24 7.03
N ASN A 53 2.37 20.60 7.88
CA ASN A 53 2.99 21.92 7.93
C ASN A 53 4.44 21.83 8.40
N LYS A 54 5.20 22.93 8.33
CA LYS A 54 6.62 22.99 8.72
C LYS A 54 6.95 22.49 10.13
N LYS A 55 5.99 22.48 11.07
CA LYS A 55 6.17 21.99 12.45
C LYS A 55 5.74 20.54 12.62
N LEU A 56 4.85 20.04 11.75
CA LEU A 56 4.35 18.69 11.75
C LEU A 56 4.12 18.22 10.32
N ARG A 57 5.16 17.62 9.75
CA ARG A 57 5.19 16.97 8.45
C ARG A 57 4.71 15.54 8.64
N GLN A 58 3.49 15.25 8.20
CA GLN A 58 2.92 13.92 8.30
C GLN A 58 3.39 13.06 7.13
N THR A 59 3.53 11.75 7.37
CA THR A 59 3.93 10.81 6.32
C THR A 59 2.70 10.27 5.61
N VAL A 60 2.73 10.25 4.27
CA VAL A 60 1.68 9.65 3.43
C VAL A 60 2.30 8.60 2.53
N LYS A 61 1.96 7.32 2.77
CA LYS A 61 2.41 6.16 2.01
C LYS A 61 1.41 5.84 0.89
N ILE A 62 1.84 6.00 -0.36
CA ILE A 62 1.03 5.72 -1.55
C ILE A 62 1.58 4.50 -2.27
N LEU A 63 0.73 3.49 -2.48
CA LEU A 63 1.07 2.30 -3.26
C LEU A 63 0.33 2.30 -4.59
N PHE A 64 1.08 2.31 -5.69
CA PHE A 64 0.55 1.98 -7.01
C PHE A 64 0.61 0.47 -7.19
N TYR A 65 -0.56 -0.18 -7.31
CA TYR A 65 -0.67 -1.62 -7.47
C TYR A 65 -1.64 -1.99 -8.58
N GLY A 66 -1.43 -3.13 -9.22
CA GLY A 66 -2.20 -3.49 -10.39
C GLY A 66 -1.34 -4.17 -11.44
N GLN A 67 -1.72 -3.97 -12.69
CA GLN A 67 -1.07 -4.58 -13.86
C GLN A 67 -0.34 -3.55 -14.73
N SER A 68 0.00 -3.89 -15.98
CA SER A 68 0.83 -3.06 -16.86
C SER A 68 0.31 -1.63 -17.08
N ILE A 69 -0.99 -1.36 -16.94
CA ILE A 69 -1.52 0.01 -17.04
C ILE A 69 -1.05 0.88 -15.88
N ILE A 70 -1.13 0.39 -14.63
CA ILE A 70 -0.58 1.09 -13.46
C ILE A 70 0.95 1.06 -13.47
N ALA A 71 1.58 0.02 -14.00
CA ALA A 71 3.03 -0.01 -14.13
C ALA A 71 3.55 1.04 -15.14
N GLY A 72 2.78 1.30 -16.20
CA GLY A 72 3.13 2.19 -17.30
C GLY A 72 2.76 3.66 -17.10
N MET A 73 1.84 3.98 -16.19
CA MET A 73 1.40 5.36 -15.95
C MET A 73 2.55 6.28 -15.50
N ASP A 74 2.41 7.58 -15.71
CA ASP A 74 3.39 8.62 -15.30
C ASP A 74 3.34 8.91 -13.78
N TRP A 75 3.35 7.86 -12.94
CA TRP A 75 3.15 7.97 -11.48
C TRP A 75 4.19 8.85 -10.79
N LYS A 76 5.44 8.87 -11.27
CA LYS A 76 6.49 9.73 -10.71
C LYS A 76 6.16 11.21 -10.84
N LYS A 77 5.61 11.62 -11.99
CA LYS A 77 5.20 13.02 -12.19
C LYS A 77 3.99 13.37 -11.34
N LEU A 78 3.05 12.43 -11.20
CA LEU A 78 1.93 12.58 -10.25
C LEU A 78 2.46 12.85 -8.84
N ILE A 79 3.44 12.07 -8.35
CA ILE A 79 4.04 12.30 -7.03
C ILE A 79 4.74 13.66 -6.94
N VAL A 80 5.51 14.07 -7.96
CA VAL A 80 6.14 15.39 -8.00
C VAL A 80 5.10 16.51 -7.88
N GLU A 81 3.97 16.37 -8.57
CA GLU A 81 2.89 17.35 -8.52
C GLU A 81 2.18 17.35 -7.16
N LEU A 82 2.01 16.20 -6.51
CA LEU A 82 1.53 16.14 -5.13
C LEU A 82 2.49 16.80 -4.15
N GLN A 83 3.80 16.57 -4.28
CA GLN A 83 4.82 17.22 -3.46
C GLN A 83 4.81 18.74 -3.66
N ARG A 84 4.54 19.21 -4.88
CA ARG A 84 4.35 20.64 -5.16
C ARG A 84 3.10 21.20 -4.49
N ARG A 85 1.97 20.47 -4.52
CA ARG A 85 0.69 20.87 -3.90
C ARG A 85 0.73 20.83 -2.37
N TYR A 86 1.52 19.91 -1.80
CA TYR A 86 1.62 19.64 -0.37
C TYR A 86 3.09 19.56 0.07
N PRO A 87 3.84 20.68 0.01
CA PRO A 87 5.30 20.68 0.19
C PRO A 87 5.75 20.29 1.61
N ASP A 88 4.89 20.46 2.60
CA ASP A 88 5.18 20.10 3.98
C ASP A 88 4.87 18.62 4.28
N ALA A 89 4.13 17.91 3.43
CA ALA A 89 3.86 16.48 3.62
C ALA A 89 5.10 15.64 3.25
N ASN A 90 5.36 14.57 4.01
CA ASN A 90 6.36 13.57 3.67
C ASN A 90 5.72 12.45 2.83
N ILE A 91 5.71 12.62 1.51
CA ILE A 91 5.10 11.64 0.60
C ILE A 91 6.10 10.54 0.25
N VAL A 92 5.75 9.30 0.59
CA VAL A 92 6.51 8.09 0.25
C VAL A 92 5.67 7.27 -0.73
N ALA A 93 6.22 6.93 -1.89
CA ALA A 93 5.48 6.22 -2.92
C ALA A 93 6.26 5.07 -3.55
N GLU A 94 5.57 3.96 -3.80
CA GLU A 94 6.12 2.80 -4.51
C GLU A 94 5.16 2.33 -5.61
N ASN A 95 5.72 1.89 -6.74
CA ASN A 95 4.97 1.20 -7.77
C ASN A 95 5.37 -0.28 -7.79
N ARG A 96 4.44 -1.12 -7.32
CA ARG A 96 4.61 -2.59 -7.26
C ARG A 96 3.73 -3.31 -8.29
N ALA A 97 3.16 -2.61 -9.26
CA ALA A 97 2.32 -3.21 -10.30
C ALA A 97 3.11 -4.23 -11.16
N ILE A 98 2.42 -5.29 -11.59
CA ILE A 98 3.04 -6.44 -12.27
C ILE A 98 2.40 -6.61 -13.65
N GLY A 99 3.17 -6.28 -14.70
CA GLY A 99 2.70 -6.38 -16.08
C GLY A 99 2.30 -7.80 -16.50
N GLY A 100 1.14 -7.93 -17.16
CA GLY A 100 0.59 -9.22 -17.62
C GLY A 100 0.00 -10.12 -16.54
N PHE A 101 -0.19 -9.60 -15.32
CA PHE A 101 -0.98 -10.28 -14.29
C PHE A 101 -2.41 -9.76 -14.32
N THR A 102 -3.37 -10.67 -14.38
CA THR A 102 -4.80 -10.41 -14.17
C THR A 102 -5.14 -10.60 -12.70
N ALA A 103 -6.38 -10.28 -12.29
CA ALA A 103 -6.81 -10.36 -10.89
C ALA A 103 -6.52 -11.73 -10.23
N PRO A 104 -6.73 -12.90 -10.89
CA PRO A 104 -6.39 -14.21 -10.33
C PRO A 104 -4.91 -14.40 -9.98
N LYS A 105 -4.00 -13.73 -10.69
CA LYS A 105 -2.56 -13.78 -10.40
C LYS A 105 -2.16 -12.75 -9.35
N LEU A 106 -2.68 -11.51 -9.46
CA LEU A 106 -2.35 -10.43 -8.52
C LEU A 106 -2.81 -10.74 -7.09
N ILE A 107 -3.93 -11.42 -6.90
CA ILE A 107 -4.38 -11.79 -5.56
C ILE A 107 -3.35 -12.66 -4.81
N ARG A 108 -2.53 -13.42 -5.55
CA ARG A 108 -1.48 -14.28 -4.98
C ARG A 108 -0.30 -13.42 -4.51
N THR A 109 0.18 -12.51 -5.37
CA THR A 109 1.30 -11.61 -5.04
C THR A 109 0.95 -10.50 -4.05
N ALA A 110 -0.32 -10.08 -3.99
CA ALA A 110 -0.79 -9.06 -3.04
C ALA A 110 -0.51 -9.44 -1.58
N ALA A 111 -0.44 -10.74 -1.26
CA ALA A 111 -0.03 -11.23 0.05
C ALA A 111 1.37 -10.76 0.47
N HIS A 112 2.25 -10.52 -0.50
CA HIS A 112 3.63 -10.10 -0.28
C HIS A 112 3.85 -8.62 -0.55
N ASP A 113 3.14 -8.08 -1.54
CA ASP A 113 3.39 -6.73 -2.05
C ASP A 113 2.53 -5.66 -1.37
N LEU A 114 1.34 -6.01 -0.89
CA LEU A 114 0.30 -5.05 -0.52
C LEU A 114 0.02 -5.07 0.99
N TYR A 115 -0.46 -6.18 1.53
CA TYR A 115 -1.04 -6.16 2.89
C TYR A 115 0.02 -5.90 3.98
N SER A 116 1.23 -6.43 3.82
CA SER A 116 2.35 -6.17 4.73
C SER A 116 2.94 -4.77 4.55
N TYR A 117 2.80 -4.16 3.38
CA TYR A 117 3.26 -2.79 3.12
C TYR A 117 2.41 -1.76 3.86
N TYR A 118 1.10 -2.04 4.01
CA TYR A 118 0.15 -1.26 4.80
C TYR A 118 0.17 0.25 4.45
N PRO A 119 -0.12 0.60 3.18
CA PRO A 119 -0.12 1.99 2.73
C PRO A 119 -1.29 2.79 3.31
N ASP A 120 -1.22 4.11 3.23
CA ASP A 120 -2.34 4.99 3.54
C ASP A 120 -3.33 5.04 2.36
N LEU A 121 -2.81 4.98 1.12
CA LEU A 121 -3.59 4.95 -0.12
C LEU A 121 -3.09 3.87 -1.08
N VAL A 122 -4.00 3.07 -1.63
CA VAL A 122 -3.73 2.19 -2.78
C VAL A 122 -4.40 2.79 -4.03
N ILE A 123 -3.62 3.03 -5.08
CA ILE A 123 -4.13 3.36 -6.41
C ILE A 123 -4.11 2.08 -7.23
N PHE A 124 -5.30 1.59 -7.61
CA PHE A 124 -5.49 0.22 -8.09
C PHE A 124 -6.25 0.12 -9.40
N HIS A 125 -5.75 -0.73 -10.30
CA HIS A 125 -6.46 -1.19 -11.49
C HIS A 125 -6.04 -2.61 -11.88
N VAL A 126 -7.00 -3.43 -12.32
CA VAL A 126 -6.72 -4.73 -12.92
C VAL A 126 -7.80 -5.16 -13.91
N TYR A 127 -7.40 -5.90 -14.94
CA TYR A 127 -8.33 -6.60 -15.84
C TYR A 127 -8.96 -7.83 -15.19
N THR A 128 -10.01 -8.37 -15.82
CA THR A 128 -10.77 -9.56 -15.40
C THR A 128 -11.57 -9.37 -14.11
N ALA A 129 -12.24 -8.22 -14.00
CA ALA A 129 -13.06 -7.83 -12.84
C ALA A 129 -14.10 -8.89 -12.43
N TYR A 130 -14.71 -9.59 -13.39
CA TYR A 130 -15.78 -10.58 -13.16
C TYR A 130 -15.34 -11.88 -12.49
N SER A 131 -14.04 -12.12 -12.35
CA SER A 131 -13.53 -13.39 -11.81
C SER A 131 -13.73 -13.56 -10.31
N GLY A 132 -14.33 -12.58 -9.60
CA GLY A 132 -14.41 -12.51 -8.14
C GLY A 132 -13.08 -12.17 -7.45
N HIS A 133 -11.95 -12.30 -8.15
CA HIS A 133 -10.63 -12.05 -7.58
C HIS A 133 -10.35 -10.55 -7.37
N LEU A 134 -10.89 -9.66 -8.22
CA LEU A 134 -10.83 -8.22 -8.00
C LEU A 134 -11.50 -7.88 -6.66
N GLU A 135 -12.75 -8.29 -6.50
CA GLU A 135 -13.48 -8.06 -5.25
C GLU A 135 -12.73 -8.63 -4.06
N ARG A 136 -12.18 -9.85 -4.17
CA ARG A 136 -11.43 -10.45 -3.07
C ARG A 136 -10.15 -9.68 -2.72
N ILE A 137 -9.46 -9.07 -3.69
CA ILE A 137 -8.33 -8.16 -3.42
C ILE A 137 -8.83 -6.95 -2.63
N ILE A 138 -9.89 -6.27 -3.07
CA ILE A 138 -10.45 -5.10 -2.38
C ILE A 138 -10.92 -5.45 -0.97
N TYR A 139 -11.62 -6.58 -0.82
CA TYR A 139 -12.01 -7.13 0.48
C TYR A 139 -10.81 -7.37 1.38
N ASN A 140 -9.72 -7.97 0.87
CA ASN A 140 -8.52 -8.22 1.66
C ASN A 140 -7.81 -6.92 2.06
N ILE A 141 -7.80 -5.88 1.21
CA ILE A 141 -7.26 -4.56 1.59
C ILE A 141 -8.03 -4.03 2.80
N ARG A 142 -9.36 -4.09 2.76
CA ARG A 142 -10.25 -3.66 3.87
C ARG A 142 -10.19 -4.55 5.11
N LYS A 143 -9.79 -5.82 4.96
CA LYS A 143 -9.62 -6.77 6.08
C LYS A 143 -8.28 -6.62 6.79
N TYR A 144 -7.21 -6.42 6.02
CA TYR A 144 -5.84 -6.45 6.56
C TYR A 144 -5.23 -5.08 6.78
N THR A 145 -5.83 -4.01 6.23
CA THR A 145 -5.27 -2.65 6.32
C THR A 145 -6.35 -1.60 6.53
N THR A 146 -5.94 -0.41 6.93
CA THR A 146 -6.78 0.80 6.95
C THR A 146 -6.61 1.66 5.69
N ALA A 147 -5.99 1.11 4.63
CA ALA A 147 -5.72 1.86 3.43
C ALA A 147 -7.01 2.36 2.78
N GLU A 148 -7.02 3.62 2.35
CA GLU A 148 -7.99 4.12 1.39
C GLU A 148 -7.64 3.58 -0.01
N ILE A 149 -8.63 3.52 -0.89
CA ILE A 149 -8.49 2.84 -2.18
C ILE A 149 -9.03 3.77 -3.26
N MET A 150 -8.17 4.15 -4.20
CA MET A 150 -8.59 4.63 -5.52
C MET A 150 -8.72 3.43 -6.45
N LEU A 151 -9.92 3.20 -6.95
CA LEU A 151 -10.21 2.09 -7.86
C LEU A 151 -10.55 2.65 -9.25
N CYS A 152 -9.68 2.40 -10.22
CA CYS A 152 -9.81 2.95 -11.57
C CYS A 152 -10.63 2.04 -12.47
N THR A 153 -11.53 2.60 -13.29
CA THR A 153 -12.18 1.89 -14.41
C THR A 153 -11.20 1.67 -15.58
N HIS A 154 -11.62 0.94 -16.61
CA HIS A 154 -10.76 0.67 -17.78
C HIS A 154 -10.52 1.92 -18.62
N GLN A 155 -9.30 2.12 -19.12
CA GLN A 155 -9.05 3.08 -20.17
C GLN A 155 -9.59 2.61 -21.53
N VAL A 156 -9.66 3.50 -22.52
CA VAL A 156 -9.96 3.13 -23.91
C VAL A 156 -8.73 2.52 -24.56
N ALA A 157 -8.85 1.29 -25.07
CA ALA A 157 -7.82 0.59 -25.84
C ALA A 157 -8.06 0.73 -27.34
N SER A 158 -7.03 0.53 -28.16
CA SER A 158 -7.15 0.49 -29.62
C SER A 158 -6.83 -0.92 -30.12
N GLU A 159 -7.85 -1.64 -30.59
CA GLU A 159 -7.71 -3.01 -31.09
C GLU A 159 -8.30 -3.23 -32.49
N ALA A 160 -8.05 -4.40 -33.10
CA ALA A 160 -8.58 -4.73 -34.43
C ALA A 160 -10.11 -4.69 -34.48
N ASP A 161 -10.77 -5.15 -33.40
CA ASP A 161 -12.21 -4.98 -33.17
C ASP A 161 -12.42 -4.09 -31.93
N SER A 162 -12.17 -2.80 -32.11
CA SER A 162 -12.26 -1.81 -31.03
C SER A 162 -13.69 -1.68 -30.47
N ALA A 163 -14.72 -1.90 -31.28
CA ALA A 163 -16.11 -1.84 -30.83
C ALA A 163 -16.43 -2.95 -29.81
N LYS A 164 -16.11 -4.21 -30.16
CA LYS A 164 -16.30 -5.33 -29.23
C LYS A 164 -15.43 -5.21 -28.00
N ARG A 165 -14.18 -4.74 -28.15
CA ARG A 165 -13.32 -4.50 -26.99
C ARG A 165 -13.91 -3.43 -26.06
N SER A 166 -14.36 -2.33 -26.65
CA SER A 166 -14.99 -1.22 -25.94
C SER A 166 -16.21 -1.68 -25.14
N GLU A 167 -17.08 -2.51 -25.71
CA GLU A 167 -18.24 -3.08 -25.02
C GLU A 167 -17.82 -3.93 -23.81
N ASN A 168 -16.84 -4.82 -23.96
CA ASN A 168 -16.35 -5.65 -22.85
C ASN A 168 -15.73 -4.80 -21.72
N ASP A 169 -14.96 -3.76 -22.07
CA ASP A 169 -14.35 -2.87 -21.08
C ASP A 169 -15.40 -1.99 -20.38
N ASP A 170 -16.51 -1.66 -21.04
CA ASP A 170 -17.64 -0.94 -20.42
C ASP A 170 -18.34 -1.83 -19.38
N ILE A 171 -18.70 -3.07 -19.75
CA ILE A 171 -19.31 -4.03 -18.81
C ILE A 171 -18.35 -4.28 -17.63
N ALA A 172 -17.03 -4.31 -17.86
CA ALA A 172 -16.05 -4.61 -16.81
C ALA A 172 -15.89 -3.41 -15.88
N SER A 173 -15.99 -2.21 -16.43
CA SER A 173 -16.02 -0.96 -15.67
C SER A 173 -17.28 -0.86 -14.81
N ASP A 174 -18.43 -1.37 -15.24
CA ASP A 174 -19.63 -1.44 -14.39
C ASP A 174 -19.43 -2.31 -13.15
N MET A 175 -18.74 -3.44 -13.29
CA MET A 175 -18.35 -4.26 -12.13
C MET A 175 -17.39 -3.51 -11.20
N ILE A 176 -16.44 -2.76 -11.76
CA ILE A 176 -15.52 -1.92 -10.98
C ILE A 176 -16.29 -0.84 -10.19
N ARG A 177 -17.25 -0.16 -10.82
CA ARG A 177 -18.14 0.84 -10.19
C ARG A 177 -18.91 0.23 -9.02
N TYR A 178 -19.53 -0.93 -9.25
CA TYR A 178 -20.26 -1.66 -8.22
C TYR A 178 -19.36 -2.01 -7.02
N ILE A 179 -18.15 -2.53 -7.27
CA ILE A 179 -17.20 -2.86 -6.21
C ILE A 179 -16.73 -1.61 -5.47
N ALA A 180 -16.44 -0.51 -6.19
CA ALA A 180 -16.05 0.75 -5.58
C ALA A 180 -17.12 1.26 -4.61
N GLN A 181 -18.39 1.22 -5.03
CA GLN A 181 -19.52 1.58 -4.18
C GLN A 181 -19.64 0.65 -2.97
N LYS A 182 -19.61 -0.67 -3.19
CA LYS A 182 -19.76 -1.70 -2.14
C LYS A 182 -18.70 -1.60 -1.04
N TYR A 183 -17.45 -1.30 -1.39
CA TYR A 183 -16.33 -1.24 -0.45
C TYR A 183 -15.86 0.18 -0.11
N ASN A 184 -16.69 1.17 -0.43
CA ASN A 184 -16.43 2.58 -0.14
C ASN A 184 -15.07 3.07 -0.69
N CYS A 185 -14.72 2.69 -1.92
CA CYS A 185 -13.50 3.14 -2.61
C CYS A 185 -13.75 4.47 -3.33
N GLU A 186 -12.74 5.32 -3.42
CA GLU A 186 -12.73 6.44 -4.36
C GLU A 186 -12.72 5.87 -5.78
N LEU A 187 -13.81 6.06 -6.51
CA LEU A 187 -13.92 5.60 -7.89
C LEU A 187 -13.25 6.63 -8.81
N VAL A 188 -12.27 6.19 -9.59
CA VAL A 188 -11.65 7.03 -10.62
C VAL A 188 -12.24 6.63 -11.98
N GLU A 189 -13.04 7.50 -12.58
CA GLU A 189 -13.82 7.24 -13.81
C GLU A 189 -12.99 7.38 -15.09
N VAL A 190 -11.86 6.68 -15.13
CA VAL A 190 -10.94 6.66 -16.28
C VAL A 190 -11.68 6.38 -17.59
N ARG A 191 -12.60 5.41 -17.62
CA ARG A 191 -13.31 5.02 -18.85
C ARG A 191 -14.09 6.17 -19.49
N ASN A 192 -14.89 6.87 -18.68
CA ASN A 192 -15.77 7.93 -19.16
C ASN A 192 -14.98 9.20 -19.45
N GLU A 193 -14.04 9.56 -18.57
CA GLU A 193 -13.19 10.74 -18.77
C GLU A 193 -12.28 10.59 -20.00
N TRP A 194 -11.77 9.39 -20.26
CA TRP A 194 -10.96 9.11 -21.45
C TRP A 194 -11.78 9.21 -22.74
N LYS A 195 -13.01 8.68 -22.76
CA LYS A 195 -13.94 8.85 -23.90
C LYS A 195 -14.29 10.33 -24.12
N ASN A 196 -14.51 11.08 -23.05
CA ASN A 196 -14.79 12.51 -23.12
C ASN A 196 -13.60 13.30 -23.67
N TYR A 197 -12.38 12.96 -23.24
CA TYR A 197 -11.14 13.56 -23.73
C TYR A 197 -10.94 13.30 -25.23
N LEU A 198 -11.12 12.05 -25.68
CA LEU A 198 -11.05 11.71 -27.11
C LEU A 198 -12.06 12.50 -27.94
N THR A 199 -13.31 12.57 -27.47
CA THR A 199 -14.40 13.27 -28.17
C THR A 199 -14.17 14.77 -28.23
N THR A 200 -13.80 15.39 -27.10
CA THR A 200 -13.57 16.84 -26.99
C THR A 200 -12.46 17.30 -27.92
N TYR A 201 -11.38 16.53 -28.02
CA TYR A 201 -10.23 16.87 -28.85
C TYR A 201 -10.24 16.23 -30.23
N LYS A 202 -11.34 15.54 -30.60
CA LYS A 202 -11.50 14.84 -31.88
C LYS A 202 -10.34 13.88 -32.19
N LEU A 203 -9.86 13.20 -31.15
CA LEU A 203 -8.77 12.23 -31.24
C LEU A 203 -9.34 10.83 -31.49
N SER A 204 -8.58 10.04 -32.24
CA SER A 204 -8.76 8.60 -32.33
C SER A 204 -8.11 7.88 -31.13
N GLU A 205 -8.58 6.67 -30.83
CA GLU A 205 -8.03 5.85 -29.74
C GLU A 205 -6.53 5.58 -29.91
N LYS A 206 -6.07 5.44 -31.16
CA LYS A 206 -4.67 5.18 -31.52
C LYS A 206 -3.72 6.28 -31.06
N GLU A 207 -4.17 7.53 -31.02
CA GLU A 207 -3.33 8.67 -30.64
C GLU A 207 -2.92 8.65 -29.17
N LEU A 208 -3.63 7.88 -28.32
CA LEU A 208 -3.28 7.71 -26.91
C LEU A 208 -2.66 6.34 -26.61
N MET A 209 -2.63 5.43 -27.57
CA MET A 209 -2.07 4.09 -27.45
C MET A 209 -0.65 4.02 -28.01
N GLY A 210 0.17 3.12 -27.47
CA GLY A 210 1.49 2.85 -28.02
C GLY A 210 1.41 2.20 -29.41
N ASP A 211 2.54 2.13 -30.09
CA ASP A 211 2.70 1.58 -31.44
C ASP A 211 3.41 0.22 -31.47
N LYS A 212 4.01 -0.20 -30.34
CA LYS A 212 4.91 -1.37 -30.27
C LYS A 212 4.24 -2.74 -30.48
N ILE A 213 2.93 -2.82 -30.32
CA ILE A 213 2.13 -4.05 -30.50
C ILE A 213 0.80 -3.62 -31.13
N ASN A 214 0.33 -4.31 -32.17
CA ASN A 214 -0.99 -4.08 -32.75
C ASN A 214 -1.78 -5.39 -32.73
N PRO A 215 -2.91 -5.49 -31.99
CA PRO A 215 -3.61 -4.45 -31.22
C PRO A 215 -2.87 -3.99 -29.95
N ASN A 216 -3.14 -2.75 -29.47
CA ASN A 216 -2.50 -2.22 -28.27
C ASN A 216 -3.49 -1.76 -27.19
N VAL A 217 -3.29 -2.30 -25.99
CA VAL A 217 -3.98 -1.87 -24.76
C VAL A 217 -3.14 -0.92 -23.92
N HIS A 218 -1.84 -0.79 -24.22
CA HIS A 218 -0.89 -0.01 -23.42
C HIS A 218 -0.84 1.43 -23.93
N PRO A 219 -1.14 2.42 -23.08
CA PRO A 219 -1.06 3.81 -23.47
C PRO A 219 0.37 4.22 -23.86
N ASN A 220 0.47 5.18 -24.78
CA ASN A 220 1.72 5.86 -25.08
C ASN A 220 2.04 6.91 -24.00
N LYS A 221 3.03 7.77 -24.25
CA LYS A 221 3.40 8.85 -23.31
C LYS A 221 2.22 9.79 -23.00
N GLU A 222 1.44 10.20 -23.99
CA GLU A 222 0.28 11.08 -23.78
C GLU A 222 -0.84 10.36 -23.02
N GLY A 223 -1.13 9.10 -23.37
CA GLY A 223 -2.14 8.32 -22.65
C GLY A 223 -1.76 7.99 -21.20
N ASN A 224 -0.48 7.70 -20.92
CA ASN A 224 0.01 7.49 -19.55
C ASN A 224 -0.03 8.79 -18.73
N ALA A 225 0.22 9.94 -19.36
CA ALA A 225 0.04 11.25 -18.73
C ALA A 225 -1.44 11.55 -18.46
N LEU A 226 -2.34 11.24 -19.40
CA LEU A 226 -3.79 11.37 -19.25
C LEU A 226 -4.30 10.56 -18.07
N LEU A 227 -3.89 9.29 -17.96
CA LEU A 227 -4.25 8.43 -16.83
C LEU A 227 -3.84 9.06 -15.49
N SER A 228 -2.60 9.55 -15.40
CA SER A 228 -2.10 10.19 -14.19
C SER A 228 -2.85 11.48 -13.86
N GLU A 229 -3.19 12.31 -14.86
CA GLU A 229 -3.94 13.55 -14.66
C GLU A 229 -5.37 13.28 -14.17
N ILE A 230 -6.05 12.28 -14.73
CA ILE A 230 -7.39 11.86 -14.27
C ILE A 230 -7.31 11.46 -12.79
N ILE A 231 -6.38 10.59 -12.42
CA ILE A 231 -6.18 10.17 -11.02
C ILE A 231 -5.83 11.36 -10.12
N LEU A 232 -4.95 12.25 -10.57
CA LEU A 232 -4.44 13.38 -9.80
C LEU A 232 -5.55 14.39 -9.40
N ARG A 233 -6.62 14.53 -10.20
CA ARG A 233 -7.75 15.42 -9.86
C ARG A 233 -8.59 14.95 -8.67
N HIS A 234 -8.50 13.65 -8.31
CA HIS A 234 -9.16 13.12 -7.11
C HIS A 234 -8.46 13.52 -5.80
N PHE A 235 -7.22 14.03 -5.84
CA PHE A 235 -6.52 14.54 -4.66
C PHE A 235 -7.09 15.91 -4.24
N ARG A 236 -8.34 15.89 -3.77
CA ARG A 236 -9.13 17.04 -3.36
C ARG A 236 -9.67 16.80 -1.95
N TYR A 237 -9.36 17.70 -1.03
CA TYR A 237 -10.01 17.70 0.27
C TYR A 237 -11.49 18.04 0.07
N ASN A 238 -12.39 17.15 0.50
CA ASN A 238 -13.81 17.25 0.18
C ASN A 238 -14.62 17.41 1.46
N THR A 239 -15.06 18.63 1.72
CA THR A 239 -15.77 18.99 2.96
C THR A 239 -17.23 18.53 2.99
N PHE A 240 -17.80 18.05 1.88
CA PHE A 240 -19.19 17.58 1.84
C PHE A 240 -19.36 16.19 2.48
N PHE A 241 -18.27 15.42 2.59
CA PHE A 241 -18.30 14.04 3.08
C PHE A 241 -17.19 13.84 4.13
N PRO A 242 -17.39 14.25 5.39
CA PRO A 242 -16.44 13.93 6.45
C PRO A 242 -16.37 12.40 6.58
N GLY A 243 -15.26 11.81 6.15
CA GLY A 243 -15.09 10.35 6.17
C GLY A 243 -14.92 9.83 7.59
N GLY A 244 -15.51 8.66 7.90
CA GLY A 244 -15.37 7.94 9.18
C GLY A 244 -14.00 7.29 9.39
N TRP A 245 -12.93 7.89 8.87
CA TRP A 245 -11.59 7.30 8.94
C TRP A 245 -10.99 7.30 10.34
N PHE A 246 -11.47 8.17 11.23
CA PHE A 246 -11.09 8.22 12.64
C PHE A 246 -11.50 6.95 13.39
N ASP A 247 -12.51 6.21 12.91
CA ASP A 247 -12.87 4.89 13.44
C ASP A 247 -11.87 3.80 13.04
N MET A 248 -11.07 4.04 12.00
CA MET A 248 -10.05 3.12 11.50
C MET A 248 -8.65 3.43 12.04
N VAL A 249 -8.31 4.70 12.28
CA VAL A 249 -6.98 5.09 12.79
C VAL A 249 -7.15 6.09 13.93
N ARG A 250 -6.74 5.69 15.13
CA ARG A 250 -6.93 6.47 16.36
C ARG A 250 -5.61 6.69 17.09
N THR A 251 -5.37 7.92 17.50
CA THR A 251 -4.19 8.32 18.28
C THR A 251 -4.57 8.44 19.76
N TYR A 252 -3.77 7.83 20.63
CA TYR A 252 -3.90 7.87 22.08
C TYR A 252 -2.73 8.67 22.64
N GLU A 253 -3.00 9.90 23.09
CA GLU A 253 -1.99 10.76 23.71
C GLU A 253 -1.64 10.23 25.11
N VAL A 254 -0.38 9.89 25.31
CA VAL A 254 0.06 9.22 26.54
C VAL A 254 0.05 10.16 27.74
N LYS A 255 0.36 11.44 27.52
CA LYS A 255 0.35 12.47 28.56
C LYS A 255 -1.04 12.65 29.18
N ARG A 256 -2.11 12.58 28.38
CA ARG A 256 -3.49 12.74 28.84
C ARG A 256 -3.82 11.78 29.99
N ALA A 257 -3.43 10.51 29.87
CA ALA A 257 -3.73 9.50 30.88
C ALA A 257 -2.94 9.70 32.20
N LEU A 258 -1.90 10.55 32.21
CA LEU A 258 -1.21 10.97 33.43
C LEU A 258 -1.82 12.24 34.05
N GLU A 259 -2.23 13.19 33.20
CA GLU A 259 -2.74 14.50 33.65
C GLU A 259 -4.21 14.47 34.05
N ASP A 260 -5.01 13.63 33.39
CA ASP A 260 -6.45 13.47 33.63
C ASP A 260 -6.80 11.97 33.67
N PRO A 261 -6.46 11.27 34.77
CA PRO A 261 -6.67 9.83 34.89
C PRO A 261 -8.17 9.52 34.99
N VAL A 262 -8.70 8.83 33.97
CA VAL A 262 -10.07 8.34 33.96
C VAL A 262 -10.11 6.90 34.46
N GLU A 263 -11.03 6.59 35.37
CA GLU A 263 -11.24 5.21 35.81
C GLU A 263 -11.67 4.34 34.61
N ASN A 264 -11.03 3.18 34.43
CA ASN A 264 -11.28 2.26 33.32
C ASN A 264 -10.96 2.81 31.91
N ASP A 265 -10.04 3.77 31.79
CA ASP A 265 -9.54 4.22 30.49
C ASP A 265 -8.89 3.05 29.69
N GLU A 266 -8.97 3.15 28.37
CA GLU A 266 -8.28 2.23 27.45
C GLU A 266 -6.77 2.33 27.61
N LEU A 267 -6.27 3.56 27.88
CA LEU A 267 -4.87 3.83 28.15
C LEU A 267 -4.64 4.06 29.64
N ALA A 268 -3.83 3.21 30.27
CA ALA A 268 -3.59 3.25 31.71
C ALA A 268 -2.13 2.99 32.06
N PHE A 269 -1.74 3.36 33.26
CA PHE A 269 -0.43 3.07 33.83
C PHE A 269 -0.56 2.14 35.03
N SER A 270 0.41 1.25 35.20
CA SER A 270 0.68 0.62 36.49
C SER A 270 1.97 1.17 37.08
N GLY A 271 1.94 1.52 38.37
CA GLY A 271 3.10 2.09 39.09
C GLY A 271 3.15 3.62 39.06
N THR A 272 4.32 4.21 39.31
CA THR A 272 4.51 5.67 39.53
C THR A 272 5.75 6.28 38.86
N ALA A 273 6.52 5.48 38.13
CA ALA A 273 7.75 5.86 37.43
C ALA A 273 7.50 6.43 36.04
N TRP A 274 6.26 6.38 35.52
CA TRP A 274 5.88 7.16 34.36
C TRP A 274 5.63 8.60 34.76
N LYS A 275 6.38 9.53 34.16
CA LYS A 275 6.30 10.97 34.44
C LYS A 275 5.95 11.74 33.19
N THR A 276 5.27 12.88 33.34
CA THR A 276 4.98 13.77 32.21
C THR A 276 6.26 14.42 31.66
N LEU A 277 6.28 14.61 30.35
CA LEU A 277 7.18 15.47 29.60
C LEU A 277 6.34 16.54 28.89
N ASP A 278 6.97 17.57 28.31
CA ASP A 278 6.25 18.66 27.63
C ASP A 278 5.21 18.16 26.61
N GLU A 279 5.60 17.19 25.77
CA GLU A 279 4.77 16.61 24.71
C GLU A 279 4.48 15.10 24.89
N GLY A 280 4.66 14.53 26.08
CA GLY A 280 4.49 13.08 26.25
C GLY A 280 4.72 12.59 27.68
N ALA A 281 5.19 11.36 27.80
CA ALA A 281 5.57 10.75 29.06
C ALA A 281 6.91 10.02 28.95
N LEU A 282 7.57 9.85 30.10
CA LEU A 282 8.85 9.16 30.25
C LEU A 282 8.66 7.97 31.20
N GLY A 283 8.87 6.75 30.71
CA GLY A 283 8.96 5.55 31.54
C GLY A 283 10.42 5.24 31.89
N THR A 284 10.70 4.84 33.13
CA THR A 284 12.07 4.54 33.57
C THR A 284 12.22 3.24 34.36
N SER A 285 11.12 2.54 34.71
CA SER A 285 11.22 1.33 35.54
C SER A 285 10.53 0.10 34.97
N SER A 286 11.15 -1.07 35.13
CA SER A 286 10.59 -2.37 34.75
C SER A 286 9.45 -2.87 35.63
N LYS A 287 9.21 -2.20 36.76
CA LYS A 287 8.07 -2.48 37.64
C LYS A 287 6.77 -1.85 37.14
N ASP A 288 6.88 -0.96 36.15
CA ASP A 288 5.81 -0.10 35.72
C ASP A 288 5.47 -0.34 34.26
N THR A 289 4.22 -0.10 33.88
CA THR A 289 3.73 -0.45 32.54
C THR A 289 2.82 0.63 32.01
N LEU A 290 3.03 1.03 30.76
CA LEU A 290 2.01 1.70 29.95
C LEU A 290 1.17 0.63 29.26
N LYS A 291 -0.13 0.59 29.55
CA LYS A 291 -1.08 -0.39 29.02
C LYS A 291 -2.08 0.28 28.11
N LEU A 292 -2.37 -0.34 26.96
CA LEU A 292 -3.42 0.09 26.03
C LEU A 292 -4.32 -1.10 25.70
N LYS A 293 -5.61 -1.00 26.00
CA LYS A 293 -6.66 -1.85 25.41
C LYS A 293 -7.06 -1.27 24.06
N PHE A 294 -7.13 -2.10 23.03
CA PHE A 294 -7.48 -1.62 21.69
C PHE A 294 -8.15 -2.69 20.85
N ILE A 295 -8.88 -2.25 19.82
CA ILE A 295 -9.34 -3.10 18.71
C ILE A 295 -8.57 -2.69 17.47
N GLY A 296 -7.86 -3.62 16.86
CA GLY A 296 -7.11 -3.34 15.64
C GLY A 296 -6.06 -4.40 15.34
N ASN A 297 -5.24 -4.16 14.31
CA ASN A 297 -4.21 -5.11 13.89
C ASN A 297 -2.78 -4.58 13.84
N ARG A 298 -2.58 -3.31 14.17
CA ARG A 298 -1.28 -2.64 14.20
C ARG A 298 -1.27 -1.51 15.21
N VAL A 299 -0.14 -1.34 15.88
CA VAL A 299 0.12 -0.19 16.76
C VAL A 299 1.48 0.41 16.41
N ASP A 300 1.48 1.72 16.17
CA ASP A 300 2.69 2.52 16.05
C ASP A 300 2.89 3.35 17.32
N VAL A 301 4.14 3.58 17.69
CA VAL A 301 4.53 4.52 18.74
C VAL A 301 5.07 5.80 18.11
N ILE A 302 4.64 6.95 18.63
CA ILE A 302 5.26 8.24 18.34
C ILE A 302 6.09 8.61 19.57
N PRO A 303 7.43 8.67 19.46
CA PRO A 303 8.28 9.11 20.56
C PRO A 303 8.19 10.63 20.76
N THR A 304 8.44 11.10 21.98
CA THR A 304 8.65 12.53 22.28
C THR A 304 10.14 12.83 22.40
N PRO A 305 10.62 14.06 22.07
CA PRO A 305 12.02 14.44 22.31
C PRO A 305 12.45 14.23 23.77
N PHE A 306 13.66 13.74 23.96
CA PHE A 306 14.26 13.53 25.27
C PHE A 306 15.79 13.67 25.19
N THR A 307 16.37 14.42 26.12
CA THR A 307 17.81 14.75 26.13
C THR A 307 18.64 13.84 27.04
N GLY A 308 18.00 13.04 27.88
CA GLY A 308 18.67 12.08 28.75
C GLY A 308 19.08 10.79 28.04
N LYS A 309 19.64 9.84 28.80
CA LYS A 309 20.02 8.52 28.30
C LYS A 309 18.76 7.75 27.88
N LEU A 310 18.64 7.45 26.58
CA LEU A 310 17.58 6.58 26.06
C LEU A 310 17.78 5.13 26.51
N GLY A 311 16.71 4.53 27.01
CA GLY A 311 16.65 3.11 27.39
C GLY A 311 16.00 2.26 26.32
N THR A 312 15.51 1.10 26.75
CA THR A 312 14.71 0.17 25.96
C THR A 312 13.44 -0.21 26.70
N ALA A 313 12.44 -0.69 25.97
CA ALA A 313 11.20 -1.21 26.54
C ALA A 313 10.85 -2.57 25.96
N LYS A 314 10.47 -3.49 26.84
CA LYS A 314 9.82 -4.74 26.46
C LYS A 314 8.41 -4.46 25.97
N ILE A 315 8.06 -5.06 24.85
CA ILE A 315 6.72 -5.02 24.26
C ILE A 315 6.03 -6.36 24.52
N LEU A 316 4.82 -6.31 25.05
CA LEU A 316 3.93 -7.46 25.13
C LEU A 316 2.61 -7.15 24.43
N VAL A 317 2.07 -8.16 23.75
CA VAL A 317 0.72 -8.17 23.19
C VAL A 317 -0.01 -9.37 23.77
N ASP A 318 -1.17 -9.14 24.37
CA ASP A 318 -1.95 -10.18 25.07
C ASP A 318 -1.08 -10.98 26.08
N GLY A 319 -0.22 -10.26 26.80
CA GLY A 319 0.71 -10.82 27.80
C GLY A 319 1.91 -11.60 27.22
N LYS A 320 2.10 -11.63 25.90
CA LYS A 320 3.17 -12.39 25.23
C LYS A 320 4.07 -11.50 24.39
N ALA A 321 5.33 -11.89 24.22
CA ALA A 321 6.22 -11.22 23.27
C ALA A 321 5.66 -11.36 21.84
N PRO A 322 5.63 -10.29 21.02
CA PRO A 322 5.17 -10.33 19.64
C PRO A 322 5.74 -11.47 18.79
N SER A 323 7.00 -11.88 19.02
CA SER A 323 7.64 -13.03 18.35
C SER A 323 6.93 -14.37 18.54
N LYS A 324 6.05 -14.49 19.53
CA LYS A 324 5.23 -15.68 19.77
C LYS A 324 3.96 -15.73 18.90
N SER A 325 3.71 -14.71 18.07
CA SER A 325 2.54 -14.62 17.19
C SER A 325 2.95 -14.83 15.72
N PRO A 326 2.66 -16.00 15.12
CA PRO A 326 3.00 -16.29 13.72
C PRO A 326 2.45 -15.30 12.68
N GLU A 327 1.30 -14.69 12.97
CA GLU A 327 0.60 -13.76 12.08
C GLU A 327 1.34 -12.42 11.89
N MET A 328 2.23 -12.06 12.83
CA MET A 328 3.06 -10.86 12.71
C MET A 328 4.35 -11.09 11.90
N TYR A 329 4.42 -12.16 11.10
CA TYR A 329 5.49 -12.36 10.13
C TYR A 329 4.96 -12.18 8.72
N ALA A 330 5.77 -11.54 7.87
CA ALA A 330 5.46 -11.36 6.46
C ALA A 330 6.55 -11.99 5.60
N CYS A 331 6.17 -12.42 4.41
CA CYS A 331 7.10 -12.91 3.40
C CYS A 331 7.24 -11.84 2.31
N THR A 332 8.47 -11.50 1.92
CA THR A 332 8.71 -10.64 0.75
C THR A 332 8.28 -11.33 -0.53
N ARG A 333 8.05 -10.57 -1.59
CA ARG A 333 7.80 -11.16 -2.91
C ARG A 333 9.01 -12.02 -3.32
N PRO A 334 8.78 -13.27 -3.77
CA PRO A 334 9.86 -14.09 -4.31
C PRO A 334 10.55 -13.43 -5.50
N SER A 335 11.82 -13.78 -5.69
CA SER A 335 12.66 -13.20 -6.74
C SER A 335 11.99 -13.31 -8.11
N PRO A 336 12.30 -12.36 -9.03
CA PRO A 336 11.82 -12.46 -10.38
C PRO A 336 12.25 -13.77 -11.04
N ALA A 337 11.45 -14.28 -11.97
CA ALA A 337 11.90 -15.37 -12.82
C ALA A 337 13.14 -14.94 -13.64
N TYR A 338 13.83 -15.92 -14.22
CA TYR A 338 15.07 -15.73 -14.95
C TYR A 338 14.96 -14.74 -16.14
N LYS A 339 16.12 -14.23 -16.57
CA LYS A 339 16.31 -13.28 -17.70
C LYS A 339 15.48 -11.99 -17.57
N GLU A 340 15.70 -11.27 -16.47
CA GLU A 340 15.09 -9.95 -16.21
C GLU A 340 13.56 -9.98 -16.39
N SER A 341 12.92 -11.06 -15.92
CA SER A 341 11.47 -11.07 -15.79
C SER A 341 11.07 -10.00 -14.78
N VAL A 342 9.98 -9.29 -15.02
CA VAL A 342 9.34 -8.45 -14.00
C VAL A 342 8.36 -9.24 -13.12
N ARG A 343 8.08 -10.49 -13.51
CA ARG A 343 7.14 -11.40 -12.82
C ARG A 343 7.92 -12.34 -11.91
N PRO A 344 7.41 -12.64 -10.69
CA PRO A 344 8.10 -13.52 -9.76
C PRO A 344 8.09 -14.97 -10.24
N ALA A 345 9.13 -15.72 -9.88
CA ALA A 345 9.23 -17.16 -10.14
C ALA A 345 8.21 -17.96 -9.32
N LEU A 346 7.84 -17.44 -8.15
CA LEU A 346 6.75 -17.91 -7.29
C LEU A 346 5.82 -16.75 -6.97
N ARG A 347 4.53 -16.90 -7.28
CA ARG A 347 3.52 -15.85 -7.05
C ARG A 347 3.14 -15.72 -5.58
N ARG A 348 3.18 -16.82 -4.82
CA ARG A 348 2.91 -16.83 -3.39
C ARG A 348 3.71 -17.90 -2.68
N VAL A 349 4.16 -17.55 -1.49
CA VAL A 349 4.66 -18.47 -0.46
C VAL A 349 3.78 -18.27 0.77
N THR A 350 3.22 -19.35 1.31
CA THR A 350 2.39 -19.27 2.52
C THR A 350 3.23 -19.65 3.73
N LEU A 351 3.19 -18.82 4.77
CA LEU A 351 3.82 -19.12 6.05
C LEU A 351 2.98 -20.15 6.80
N GLY A 352 3.64 -21.20 7.27
CA GLY A 352 3.05 -22.26 8.08
C GLY A 352 3.25 -22.00 9.57
N LYS A 353 3.60 -23.04 10.32
CA LYS A 353 3.77 -22.96 11.79
C LYS A 353 5.12 -22.34 12.13
N ASN A 354 5.15 -21.56 13.21
CA ASN A 354 6.37 -20.99 13.79
C ASN A 354 7.28 -20.32 12.74
N PRO A 355 6.83 -19.32 11.98
CA PRO A 355 7.73 -18.61 11.07
C PRO A 355 8.93 -18.03 11.83
N THR A 356 10.08 -17.97 11.17
CA THR A 356 11.28 -17.31 11.69
C THR A 356 11.82 -16.37 10.65
N ALA A 357 12.38 -15.26 11.13
CA ALA A 357 13.02 -14.28 10.28
C ALA A 357 14.28 -14.88 9.66
N GLU A 358 14.24 -15.18 8.36
CA GLU A 358 15.36 -15.76 7.63
C GLU A 358 15.17 -15.58 6.12
N LYS A 359 16.26 -15.79 5.37
CA LYS A 359 16.22 -15.85 3.91
C LYS A 359 15.97 -17.28 3.48
N TRP A 360 15.20 -17.45 2.43
CA TRP A 360 14.90 -18.75 1.84
C TRP A 360 15.37 -18.79 0.40
N THR A 361 15.93 -19.94 0.02
CA THR A 361 16.36 -20.25 -1.34
C THR A 361 15.71 -21.55 -1.77
N LEU A 362 14.95 -21.52 -2.87
CA LEU A 362 14.50 -22.69 -3.60
C LEU A 362 15.38 -22.86 -4.84
N THR A 363 16.06 -23.98 -4.96
CA THR A 363 16.93 -24.29 -6.10
C THR A 363 16.21 -25.27 -7.02
N VAL A 364 15.94 -24.86 -8.25
CA VAL A 364 15.27 -25.67 -9.28
C VAL A 364 16.20 -26.78 -9.76
N LYS A 365 15.69 -28.01 -9.84
CA LYS A 365 16.41 -29.23 -10.25
C LYS A 365 15.62 -30.00 -11.30
N ASN A 366 16.30 -30.71 -12.19
CA ASN A 366 15.72 -31.63 -13.17
C ASN A 366 14.57 -30.99 -13.96
N ILE A 367 14.75 -29.76 -14.45
CA ILE A 367 13.69 -29.06 -15.16
C ILE A 367 13.52 -29.60 -16.58
N SER A 368 12.29 -29.93 -16.96
CA SER A 368 11.98 -30.33 -18.33
C SER A 368 12.20 -29.18 -19.29
N ASP A 369 12.50 -29.53 -20.54
CA ASP A 369 12.73 -28.56 -21.62
C ASP A 369 11.56 -27.58 -21.82
N ASP A 370 10.34 -28.00 -21.53
CA ASP A 370 9.11 -27.20 -21.63
C ASP A 370 8.69 -26.54 -20.30
N ALA A 371 9.51 -26.68 -19.25
CA ALA A 371 9.29 -26.22 -17.89
C ALA A 371 7.95 -26.66 -17.26
N LYS A 372 7.31 -27.71 -17.79
CA LYS A 372 6.08 -28.27 -17.20
C LYS A 372 6.37 -29.04 -15.92
N THR A 373 7.53 -29.66 -15.82
CA THR A 373 7.91 -30.47 -14.65
C THR A 373 9.31 -30.11 -14.18
N PHE A 374 9.49 -29.97 -12.88
CA PHE A 374 10.79 -29.83 -12.24
C PHE A 374 10.70 -30.22 -10.76
N ASN A 375 11.83 -30.64 -10.22
CA ASN A 375 12.04 -30.81 -8.79
C ASN A 375 12.70 -29.57 -8.21
N TYR A 376 12.76 -29.48 -6.89
CA TYR A 376 13.53 -28.44 -6.22
C TYR A 376 13.92 -28.85 -4.82
N GLU A 377 14.94 -28.18 -4.29
CA GLU A 377 15.34 -28.25 -2.89
C GLU A 377 15.06 -26.89 -2.25
N LEU A 378 14.64 -26.90 -0.98
CA LEU A 378 14.42 -25.68 -0.18
C LEU A 378 15.46 -25.58 0.93
N CYS A 379 16.06 -24.40 1.10
CA CYS A 379 17.00 -24.10 2.17
C CYS A 379 16.67 -22.75 2.82
N GLY A 380 16.64 -22.72 4.16
CA GLY A 380 16.55 -21.50 4.95
C GLY A 380 17.92 -21.09 5.50
N SER A 381 18.21 -19.80 5.59
CA SER A 381 19.49 -19.30 6.11
C SER A 381 19.70 -19.57 7.60
N VAL A 382 18.61 -19.87 8.33
CA VAL A 382 18.64 -20.28 9.74
C VAL A 382 18.25 -21.75 9.88
N THR A 383 17.23 -22.18 9.12
CA THR A 383 16.69 -23.55 9.20
C THR A 383 17.61 -24.59 8.52
N GLY A 384 18.44 -24.19 7.55
CA GLY A 384 19.21 -25.12 6.72
C GLY A 384 18.36 -25.80 5.65
N LYS A 385 18.80 -26.96 5.14
CA LYS A 385 18.04 -27.75 4.15
C LYS A 385 16.71 -28.21 4.78
N ASP A 386 15.59 -27.81 4.17
CA ASP A 386 14.25 -27.94 4.75
C ASP A 386 13.26 -28.67 3.82
N GLY A 387 13.78 -29.55 2.98
CA GLY A 387 12.98 -30.48 2.18
C GLY A 387 13.20 -30.36 0.68
N GLU A 388 12.62 -31.33 -0.03
CA GLU A 388 12.65 -31.43 -1.49
C GLU A 388 11.23 -31.63 -2.00
N GLY A 389 10.92 -31.07 -3.17
CA GLY A 389 9.58 -31.13 -3.73
C GLY A 389 9.57 -31.08 -5.24
N ASN A 390 8.37 -31.08 -5.81
CA ASN A 390 8.14 -30.90 -7.24
C ASN A 390 7.07 -29.82 -7.48
N ASN A 391 7.01 -29.31 -8.70
CA ASN A 391 6.12 -28.21 -9.05
C ASN A 391 4.64 -28.60 -9.26
N ARG A 392 4.29 -29.88 -9.09
CA ARG A 392 2.95 -30.43 -9.35
C ARG A 392 2.16 -30.70 -8.08
N GLU A 393 2.84 -30.82 -6.95
CA GLU A 393 2.24 -31.18 -5.66
C GLU A 393 2.39 -30.06 -4.64
N LYS A 394 1.43 -30.00 -3.70
CA LYS A 394 1.53 -29.06 -2.58
C LYS A 394 2.72 -29.46 -1.72
N PHE A 395 3.63 -28.53 -1.51
CA PHE A 395 4.80 -28.73 -0.67
C PHE A 395 4.60 -28.10 0.70
N ILE A 396 4.99 -28.82 1.74
CA ILE A 396 5.13 -28.35 3.11
C ILE A 396 6.57 -28.70 3.50
N SER A 397 7.34 -27.70 3.91
CA SER A 397 8.73 -27.91 4.31
C SER A 397 8.84 -28.82 5.53
N ASN A 398 10.01 -29.45 5.76
CA ASN A 398 10.18 -30.40 6.87
C ASN A 398 9.91 -29.74 8.24
N SER A 399 10.31 -28.48 8.38
CA SER A 399 9.99 -27.65 9.56
C SER A 399 8.53 -27.21 9.65
N GLY A 400 7.78 -27.32 8.56
CA GLY A 400 6.40 -26.83 8.43
C GLY A 400 6.28 -25.31 8.32
N ARG A 401 7.38 -24.58 8.12
CA ARG A 401 7.42 -23.11 8.05
C ARG A 401 6.98 -22.57 6.70
N ILE A 402 7.25 -23.31 5.62
CA ILE A 402 7.00 -22.87 4.25
C ILE A 402 6.03 -23.81 3.56
N ILE A 403 5.00 -23.23 2.95
CA ILE A 403 4.00 -23.94 2.14
C ILE A 403 3.95 -23.32 0.75
N ILE A 404 4.07 -24.16 -0.28
CA ILE A 404 4.03 -23.74 -1.68
C ILE A 404 2.94 -24.53 -2.40
N ASP A 405 1.98 -23.82 -3.03
CA ASP A 405 0.98 -24.44 -3.89
C ASP A 405 1.49 -24.54 -5.34
N PRO A 406 1.19 -25.62 -6.08
CA PRO A 406 1.60 -25.79 -7.47
C PRO A 406 1.24 -24.61 -8.39
N LYS A 407 0.06 -24.01 -8.16
CA LYS A 407 -0.45 -22.87 -8.95
C LYS A 407 0.38 -21.59 -8.81
N ASP A 408 1.24 -21.51 -7.81
CA ASP A 408 2.07 -20.33 -7.58
C ASP A 408 3.32 -20.30 -8.45
N PHE A 409 3.74 -21.43 -9.03
CA PHE A 409 4.89 -21.45 -9.91
C PHE A 409 4.64 -20.60 -11.17
N GLY A 410 5.56 -19.66 -11.38
CA GLY A 410 5.60 -18.72 -12.50
C GLY A 410 6.63 -19.08 -13.57
N ILE A 411 7.49 -20.07 -13.33
CA ILE A 411 8.64 -20.44 -14.19
C ILE A 411 8.20 -20.76 -15.61
N LYS A 412 7.24 -21.67 -15.79
CA LYS A 412 6.69 -21.99 -17.12
C LYS A 412 6.09 -20.77 -17.82
N THR A 413 5.33 -19.95 -17.09
CA THR A 413 4.76 -18.72 -17.65
C THR A 413 5.84 -17.74 -18.10
N ALA A 414 6.95 -17.66 -17.38
CA ALA A 414 8.11 -16.86 -17.78
C ALA A 414 8.76 -17.44 -19.04
N GLN A 415 8.93 -18.76 -19.13
CA GLN A 415 9.46 -19.45 -20.30
C GLN A 415 8.63 -19.18 -21.56
N ASP A 416 7.32 -19.41 -21.47
CA ASP A 416 6.40 -19.24 -22.59
C ASP A 416 6.42 -17.80 -23.11
N TYR A 417 6.57 -16.83 -22.21
CA TYR A 417 6.58 -15.41 -22.53
C TYR A 417 7.93 -14.93 -23.08
N LYS A 418 9.05 -15.31 -22.43
CA LYS A 418 10.40 -14.86 -22.81
C LYS A 418 11.00 -15.68 -23.94
N LYS A 419 10.43 -16.85 -24.26
CA LYS A 419 10.95 -17.82 -25.24
C LYS A 419 12.40 -18.25 -24.92
N VAL A 420 12.70 -18.39 -23.63
CA VAL A 420 14.02 -18.81 -23.13
C VAL A 420 13.82 -19.88 -22.07
N LYS A 421 14.64 -20.93 -22.12
CA LYS A 421 14.61 -22.01 -21.13
C LYS A 421 15.05 -21.51 -19.75
N CYS A 422 14.38 -21.96 -18.70
CA CYS A 422 14.87 -21.77 -17.34
C CYS A 422 16.22 -22.48 -17.19
N PRO A 423 17.26 -21.83 -16.63
CA PRO A 423 18.51 -22.52 -16.37
C PRO A 423 18.32 -23.59 -15.29
N GLU A 424 19.06 -24.69 -15.43
CA GLU A 424 19.22 -25.68 -14.36
C GLU A 424 19.84 -25.01 -13.14
N ASN A 425 19.47 -25.44 -11.93
CA ASN A 425 19.91 -24.82 -10.65
C ASN A 425 19.51 -23.34 -10.49
N PHE A 426 18.47 -22.87 -11.20
CA PHE A 426 17.93 -21.52 -10.98
C PHE A 426 17.47 -21.35 -9.53
N GLU A 427 17.88 -20.26 -8.89
CA GLU A 427 17.52 -19.96 -7.50
C GLU A 427 16.38 -18.95 -7.42
N VAL A 428 15.35 -19.32 -6.65
CA VAL A 428 14.26 -18.44 -6.25
C VAL A 428 14.44 -18.06 -4.80
N THR A 429 14.54 -16.77 -4.51
CA THR A 429 14.83 -16.29 -3.15
C THR A 429 13.74 -15.38 -2.61
N TRP A 430 13.51 -15.44 -1.30
CA TRP A 430 12.64 -14.52 -0.56
C TRP A 430 13.10 -14.41 0.90
N GLU A 431 12.53 -13.46 1.63
CA GLU A 431 12.81 -13.26 3.05
C GLU A 431 11.52 -13.32 3.85
N VAL A 432 11.55 -14.03 4.97
CA VAL A 432 10.54 -13.91 6.03
C VAL A 432 11.02 -12.85 7.01
N LYS A 433 10.16 -11.89 7.34
CA LYS A 433 10.50 -10.73 8.17
C LYS A 433 9.52 -10.59 9.32
N PRO A 434 10.01 -10.20 10.51
CA PRO A 434 9.12 -9.81 11.59
C PRO A 434 8.48 -8.47 11.23
N MET A 435 7.18 -8.36 11.47
CA MET A 435 6.42 -7.11 11.40
C MET A 435 6.23 -6.53 12.80
N PHE A 436 7.19 -6.78 13.70
CA PHE A 436 7.13 -6.42 15.11
C PHE A 436 8.52 -6.20 15.72
N VAL A 437 8.55 -5.66 16.93
CA VAL A 437 9.70 -5.67 17.83
C VAL A 437 9.31 -6.25 19.19
N ASP A 438 10.13 -7.16 19.74
CA ASP A 438 9.96 -7.64 21.12
C ASP A 438 10.51 -6.64 22.14
N ILE A 439 11.59 -5.95 21.77
CA ILE A 439 12.21 -4.88 22.52
C ILE A 439 12.24 -3.64 21.63
N TRP A 440 11.49 -2.61 22.03
CA TRP A 440 11.55 -1.32 21.39
C TRP A 440 12.73 -0.51 21.93
N LYS A 441 13.51 0.06 21.02
CA LYS A 441 14.60 0.98 21.32
C LYS A 441 14.29 2.33 20.68
N PRO A 442 13.85 3.34 21.45
CA PRO A 442 13.73 4.71 20.96
C PRO A 442 15.05 5.18 20.34
N LEU A 443 14.96 5.86 19.20
CA LEU A 443 16.11 6.51 18.57
C LEU A 443 16.06 8.02 18.83
N PRO A 444 17.23 8.70 18.88
CA PRO A 444 17.25 10.15 18.91
C PRO A 444 16.46 10.74 17.74
N ILE A 445 15.55 11.67 18.04
CA ILE A 445 14.75 12.37 17.04
C ILE A 445 15.68 13.32 16.27
N LYS A 446 15.94 13.00 15.00
CA LYS A 446 16.81 13.81 14.11
C LYS A 446 16.07 15.00 13.50
N ASP A 447 14.80 14.81 13.19
CA ASP A 447 13.91 15.82 12.64
C ASP A 447 12.61 15.81 13.47
N ALA A 448 12.48 16.78 14.36
CA ALA A 448 11.29 16.94 15.21
C ALA A 448 10.07 17.44 14.42
N SER A 449 10.26 17.96 13.20
CA SER A 449 9.15 18.34 12.33
C SER A 449 8.50 17.13 11.68
N LEU A 450 9.19 16.00 11.56
CA LEU A 450 8.63 14.78 10.97
C LEU A 450 7.79 14.01 12.00
N GLU A 451 6.61 13.54 11.59
CA GLU A 451 5.84 12.57 12.38
C GLU A 451 6.60 11.24 12.44
N ASN A 452 7.34 11.02 13.52
CA ASN A 452 8.22 9.87 13.72
C ASN A 452 7.44 8.62 14.21
N ALA A 453 6.37 8.24 13.49
CA ALA A 453 5.61 7.03 13.82
C ALA A 453 6.45 5.77 13.53
N ILE A 454 6.64 4.94 14.55
CA ILE A 454 7.43 3.71 14.50
C ILE A 454 6.51 2.51 14.78
N PRO A 455 6.35 1.55 13.87
CA PRO A 455 5.53 0.37 14.12
C PRO A 455 6.13 -0.48 15.24
N LEU A 456 5.35 -0.74 16.29
CA LEU A 456 5.69 -1.73 17.32
C LEU A 456 5.37 -3.13 16.85
N PHE A 457 4.20 -3.30 16.21
CA PHE A 457 3.77 -4.54 15.58
C PHE A 457 2.65 -4.30 14.57
N GLN A 458 2.52 -5.22 13.61
CA GLN A 458 1.47 -5.27 12.60
C GLN A 458 1.15 -6.74 12.24
N GLY A 459 -0.09 -6.99 11.82
CA GLY A 459 -0.49 -8.26 11.21
C GLY A 459 -1.32 -9.15 12.13
N LEU A 460 -1.72 -8.61 13.29
CA LEU A 460 -2.67 -9.27 14.19
C LEU A 460 -4.00 -9.55 13.50
N GLU A 461 -4.76 -10.49 14.05
CA GLU A 461 -6.19 -10.56 13.79
C GLU A 461 -6.89 -9.25 14.22
N ASN A 462 -7.87 -8.76 13.46
CA ASN A 462 -8.57 -7.51 13.77
C ASN A 462 -9.63 -7.71 14.88
N ARG A 463 -9.17 -7.88 16.12
CA ARG A 463 -10.00 -8.09 17.30
C ARG A 463 -9.52 -7.25 18.48
N GLU A 464 -10.07 -7.50 19.65
CA GLU A 464 -9.64 -6.86 20.89
C GLU A 464 -8.32 -7.44 21.37
N HIS A 465 -7.42 -6.56 21.81
CA HIS A 465 -6.07 -6.85 22.25
C HIS A 465 -5.64 -5.93 23.39
N THR A 466 -4.54 -6.33 24.05
CA THR A 466 -3.82 -5.49 25.01
C THR A 466 -2.37 -5.30 24.58
N LEU A 467 -1.88 -4.07 24.61
CA LEU A 467 -0.47 -3.71 24.47
C LEU A 467 0.07 -3.31 25.84
N GLU A 468 1.27 -3.80 26.16
CA GLU A 468 2.04 -3.38 27.33
C GLU A 468 3.44 -2.93 26.90
N ILE A 469 3.84 -1.72 27.33
CA ILE A 469 5.18 -1.18 27.15
C ILE A 469 5.83 -1.07 28.54
N ILE A 470 6.91 -1.83 28.75
CA ILE A 470 7.57 -1.99 30.05
C ILE A 470 9.04 -1.56 29.90
N PRO A 471 9.50 -0.44 30.49
CA PRO A 471 10.90 -0.03 30.47
C PRO A 471 11.85 -1.10 31.05
N ASN A 472 13.10 -1.18 30.61
CA ASN A 472 14.08 -2.18 31.07
C ASN A 472 15.08 -1.66 32.13
N ASP A 473 14.77 -0.57 32.84
CA ASP A 473 15.65 0.10 33.82
C ASP A 473 17.04 0.53 33.27
N ASP A 474 17.20 0.64 31.95
CA ASP A 474 18.48 0.95 31.28
C ASP A 474 18.57 2.39 30.74
N GLY A 475 17.51 3.18 30.90
CA GLY A 475 17.39 4.57 30.49
C GLY A 475 15.92 4.98 30.39
N GLY A 476 15.68 6.21 29.90
CA GLY A 476 14.34 6.74 29.70
C GLY A 476 13.69 6.23 28.41
N VAL A 477 12.41 5.93 28.48
CA VAL A 477 11.56 5.51 27.35
C VAL A 477 10.52 6.61 27.08
N PRO A 478 10.79 7.55 26.15
CA PRO A 478 9.90 8.68 25.89
C PRO A 478 8.80 8.33 24.88
N VAL A 479 7.54 8.51 25.27
CA VAL A 479 6.36 8.23 24.42
C VAL A 479 5.44 9.45 24.37
N LYS A 480 5.14 9.95 23.17
CA LYS A 480 4.15 11.00 22.93
C LYS A 480 2.75 10.39 22.82
N SER A 481 2.60 9.45 21.90
CA SER A 481 1.31 8.84 21.61
C SER A 481 1.45 7.44 21.02
N LEU A 482 0.36 6.69 21.06
CA LEU A 482 0.20 5.39 20.40
C LEU A 482 -0.86 5.53 19.30
N VAL A 483 -0.58 5.05 18.10
CA VAL A 483 -1.52 5.09 16.96
C VAL A 483 -1.99 3.68 16.68
N VAL A 484 -3.28 3.43 16.84
CA VAL A 484 -3.93 2.13 16.59
C VAL A 484 -4.57 2.15 15.22
N TYR A 485 -4.35 1.08 14.46
CA TYR A 485 -4.97 0.85 13.16
C TYR A 485 -5.96 -0.31 13.23
N LYS A 486 -7.22 -0.03 12.93
CA LYS A 486 -8.38 -0.91 12.95
C LYS A 486 -8.95 -1.03 11.54
N PRO A 487 -8.57 -2.06 10.76
CA PRO A 487 -9.19 -2.32 9.47
C PRO A 487 -10.73 -2.35 9.57
N PRO A 488 -11.46 -1.88 8.55
CA PRO A 488 -12.91 -1.79 8.61
C PRO A 488 -13.62 -3.15 8.53
N LEU A 489 -12.95 -4.20 8.02
CA LEU A 489 -13.48 -5.56 7.99
C LEU A 489 -12.73 -6.48 8.97
N LYS A 490 -13.44 -7.44 9.55
CA LYS A 490 -12.91 -8.44 10.48
C LYS A 490 -12.63 -9.77 9.78
#